data_AF-A0A523XT74-F1
#
_entry.id   AF-A0A523XT74-F1
#
_cell.length_a   1.000
_cell.length_b   1.000
_cell.length_c   1.000
_cell.angle_alpha   90.00
_cell.angle_beta   90.00
_cell.angle_gamma   90.00
#
_symmetry.space_group_name_H-M   'P 1'
#
loop_
_entity.id
_entity.type
_entity.pdbx_description
1 polymer ?
#
loop_
_entity_poly.entity_id
_entity_poly.type
_entity_poly.pdbx_seq_one_letter_code
_entity_poly.pdbx_strand_id
1 'polypeptide(L)' 'MAEHKLTTPLSDEDVKKLKAGDTVFLSGTIYTGRDAAHKRLVELIKKGEPLPVDFKGQVIYYVG' A
#
# COMPACT_ATOMS: atom_id res chain seq x y z
N MET A 1 23.31 -2.32 3.57
CA MET A 1 21.90 -2.06 3.90
C MET A 1 21.72 -0.56 3.96
N ALA A 2 20.82 -0.01 3.14
CA ALA A 2 20.48 1.40 3.22
C ALA A 2 19.25 1.59 4.14
N GLU A 3 19.12 2.79 4.70
CA GLU A 3 17.93 3.19 5.44
C GLU A 3 17.12 4.19 4.63
N HIS A 4 15.81 3.96 4.51
CA HIS A 4 14.87 4.84 3.80
C HIS A 4 13.80 5.35 4.77
N LYS A 5 13.47 6.64 4.69
CA LYS A 5 12.35 7.23 5.42
C LYS A 5 11.33 7.69 4.38
N LEU A 6 10.21 7.00 4.30
CA LEU A 6 9.18 7.22 3.28
C LEU A 6 7.88 7.68 3.95
N THR A 7 7.16 8.57 3.25
CA THR A 7 5.85 9.06 3.70
C THR A 7 4.81 8.74 2.63
N THR A 8 3.69 8.14 3.03
CA THR A 8 2.57 7.84 2.11
C THR A 8 1.80 9.11 1.73
N PRO A 9 1.26 9.22 0.49
CA PRO A 9 1.36 8.24 -0.60
C PRO A 9 2.75 8.24 -1.25
N LEU A 10 3.25 7.03 -1.54
CA LEU A 10 4.53 6.78 -2.18
C LEU A 10 4.50 7.15 -3.66
N SER A 11 5.61 7.66 -4.16
CA SER A 11 5.85 7.81 -5.59
C SER A 11 6.48 6.55 -6.20
N ASP A 12 6.37 6.38 -7.52
CA ASP A 12 7.06 5.31 -8.24
C ASP A 12 8.59 5.39 -8.08
N GLU A 13 9.13 6.59 -7.90
CA GLU A 13 10.56 6.81 -7.68
C GLU A 13 11.01 6.34 -6.30
N ASP A 14 10.18 6.47 -5.27
CA ASP A 14 10.47 5.95 -3.94
C ASP A 14 10.57 4.44 -3.95
N VAL A 15 9.62 3.77 -4.62
CA VAL A 15 9.58 2.31 -4.71
C VAL A 15 10.76 1.77 -5.53
N LYS A 16 11.12 2.44 -6.64
CA LYS A 16 12.24 2.02 -7.51
C LYS A 16 13.61 2.06 -6.82
N LYS A 17 13.77 2.86 -5.76
CA LYS A 17 15.04 2.96 -5.00
C LYS A 17 15.24 1.80 -4.04
N LEU A 18 14.17 1.10 -3.65
CA LEU A 18 14.21 0.05 -2.64
C LEU A 18 14.90 -1.20 -3.16
N LYS A 19 15.73 -1.80 -2.31
CA LYS A 19 16.36 -3.09 -2.55
C LYS A 19 16.05 -4.06 -1.42
N ALA A 20 16.04 -5.35 -1.73
CA ALA A 20 15.87 -6.38 -0.72
C ALA A 20 16.97 -6.27 0.35
N GLY A 21 16.59 -6.30 1.62
CA GLY A 21 17.49 -6.12 2.76
C GLY A 21 17.67 -4.67 3.22
N ASP A 22 17.05 -3.69 2.57
CA ASP A 22 17.01 -2.31 3.08
C ASP A 22 16.03 -2.18 4.24
N THR A 23 16.34 -1.26 5.17
CA THR A 23 15.45 -0.87 6.26
C THR A 23 14.59 0.29 5.81
N VAL A 24 13.27 0.19 5.98
CA VAL A 24 12.32 1.25 5.58
C VAL A 24 11.51 1.68 6.80
N PHE A 25 11.56 2.97 7.10
CA PHE A 25 10.67 3.62 8.06
C PHE A 25 9.54 4.29 7.28
N LEU A 26 8.31 3.87 7.54
CA LEU A 26 7.10 4.40 6.91
C LEU A 26 6.35 5.33 7.86
N SER A 27 5.99 6.51 7.37
CA SER A 27 5.17 7.50 8.05
C SER A 27 3.93 7.85 7.23
N GLY A 28 2.83 8.21 7.88
CA GLY A 28 1.59 8.63 7.22
C GLY A 28 0.44 7.64 7.38
N THR A 29 -0.48 7.63 6.41
CA THR A 29 -1.69 6.81 6.44
C THR A 29 -1.39 5.42 5.90
N ILE A 30 -1.71 4.40 6.70
CA ILE A 30 -1.57 2.99 6.33
C ILE A 30 -2.95 2.33 6.45
N TYR A 31 -3.37 1.64 5.40
CA TYR A 31 -4.62 0.88 5.41
C TYR A 31 -4.34 -0.54 5.90
N THR A 32 -5.21 -1.08 6.75
CA THR A 32 -5.11 -2.48 7.19
C THR A 32 -6.17 -3.32 6.49
N GLY A 33 -5.81 -4.56 6.13
CA GLY A 33 -6.76 -5.47 5.50
C GLY A 33 -6.14 -6.78 5.07
N ARG A 34 -6.92 -7.86 5.19
CA ARG A 34 -6.56 -9.22 4.76
C ARG A 34 -7.65 -9.78 3.84
N ASP A 35 -8.03 -11.03 3.99
CA ASP A 35 -8.85 -11.81 3.06
C ASP A 35 -10.19 -11.13 2.73
N ALA A 36 -10.98 -10.76 3.74
CA ALA A 36 -12.30 -10.16 3.54
C ALA A 36 -12.23 -8.79 2.86
N ALA A 37 -11.22 -7.97 3.19
CA ALA A 37 -10.99 -6.69 2.56
C ALA A 37 -10.64 -6.87 1.08
N HIS A 38 -9.69 -7.75 0.76
CA HIS A 38 -9.29 -8.02 -0.62
C HIS A 38 -10.44 -8.59 -1.44
N LYS A 39 -11.23 -9.52 -0.87
CA LYS A 39 -12.41 -10.08 -1.55
C LYS A 39 -13.39 -8.97 -1.95
N ARG A 40 -13.74 -8.07 -1.03
CA ARG A 40 -14.65 -6.94 -1.31
C ARG A 40 -14.09 -6.00 -2.38
N LEU A 41 -12.80 -5.65 -2.31
CA LEU A 41 -12.16 -4.78 -3.30
C LEU A 41 -12.20 -5.39 -4.71
N VAL A 42 -11.90 -6.68 -4.83
CA VAL A 42 -11.96 -7.40 -6.11
C VAL A 42 -13.38 -7.48 -6.66
N GLU A 43 -14.39 -7.69 -5.80
CA GLU A 43 -15.79 -7.69 -6.23
C GLU A 43 -16.25 -6.33 -6.77
N LEU A 44 -15.86 -5.22 -6.11
CA LEU A 44 -16.14 -3.86 -6.60
C LEU A 44 -15.50 -3.62 -7.97
N ILE A 45 -14.22 -3.99 -8.15
CA ILE A 45 -13.52 -3.86 -9.44
C ILE A 45 -14.23 -4.65 -10.53
N LYS A 46 -14.62 -5.89 -10.25
CA LYS A 46 -15.34 -6.75 -11.21
C LYS A 46 -16.70 -6.18 -11.62
N LYS A 47 -17.37 -5.46 -10.72
CA LYS A 47 -18.65 -4.79 -10.98
C LYS A 47 -18.49 -3.41 -11.64
N GLY A 48 -17.27 -2.89 -11.77
CA GLY A 48 -17.03 -1.52 -12.25
C GLY A 48 -17.47 -0.46 -11.24
N GLU A 49 -17.62 -0.82 -9.97
CA GLU A 49 -18.00 0.10 -8.89
C GLU A 49 -16.77 0.84 -8.34
N PRO A 50 -16.93 2.08 -7.84
CA PRO A 50 -15.83 2.83 -7.28
C PRO A 50 -15.27 2.13 -6.03
N LEU A 51 -13.95 2.17 -5.89
CA LEU A 51 -13.28 1.73 -4.67
C LEU A 51 -13.57 2.72 -3.52
N PRO A 52 -13.63 2.24 -2.26
CA PRO A 52 -13.93 3.08 -1.12
C PRO A 52 -12.81 4.08 -0.80
N VAL A 53 -11.59 3.84 -1.31
CA VAL A 53 -10.42 4.70 -1.18
C VAL A 53 -9.59 4.62 -2.46
N ASP A 54 -8.83 5.68 -2.75
CA ASP A 54 -7.79 5.64 -3.78
C ASP A 54 -6.55 4.96 -3.22
N PHE A 55 -6.18 3.81 -3.78
CA PHE A 55 -5.03 3.03 -3.35
C PHE A 55 -3.72 3.46 -4.03
N LYS A 56 -3.74 4.41 -4.96
CA LYS A 56 -2.53 4.83 -5.67
C LYS A 56 -1.50 5.42 -4.69
N GLY A 57 -0.31 4.81 -4.65
CA GLY A 57 0.77 5.17 -3.73
C GLY A 57 0.51 4.81 -2.26
N GLN A 58 -0.64 4.21 -1.93
CA GLN A 58 -0.95 3.84 -0.56
C GLN A 58 -0.33 2.50 -0.18
N VAL A 59 -0.15 2.29 1.13
CA VAL A 59 0.35 1.03 1.68
C VAL A 59 -0.79 0.27 2.34
N ILE A 60 -0.92 -1.01 2.00
CA ILE A 60 -1.82 -1.95 2.68
C ILE A 60 -0.97 -2.85 3.57
N TYR A 61 -1.19 -2.77 4.89
CA TYR A 61 -0.58 -3.66 5.86
C TYR A 61 -1.49 -4.84 6.18
N TYR A 62 -1.03 -6.05 5.87
CA TYR A 62 -1.78 -7.29 6.07
C TYR A 62 -1.73 -7.72 7.54
N VAL A 63 -2.61 -7.13 8.33
CA VAL A 63 -2.79 -7.41 9.77
C VAL A 63 -4.27 -7.43 10.11
N GLY A 64 -4.65 -8.19 11.13
CA GLY A 64 -6.05 -8.42 11.54
C GLY A 64 -6.35 -9.89 11.71
#